data_AF-A0A150R7Y4-F1
#
_entry.id   AF-A0A150R7Y4-F1
#
_cell.length_a   1.000
_cell.length_b   1.000
_cell.length_c   1.000
_cell.angle_alpha   90.00
_cell.angle_beta   90.00
_cell.angle_gamma   90.00
#
_symmetry.space_group_name_H-M   'P 1'
#
loop_
_entity.id
_entity.type
_entity.pdbx_description
1 polymer ?
#
loop_
_entity_poly.entity_id
_entity_poly.type
_entity_poly.pdbx_seq_one_letter_code
_entity_poly.pdbx_strand_id
1 'polypeptide(L)'
;MHRTLLAQGLVLSLSPFGCSTSPDTPEAYGKAVVTVNGEELVLDTGDDGKRPVPRLDDSWDVDCSLLNGETNLELVDQSKGRMGFYYLDLHLLSSKRKAGDAAVVNMRMYVDDDLFSGSCPATLRTSRQAPHECDFSFSDCDLNLIESAQDVIPARLELASFHLKWCFVQ
;
A
#
# COMPACT_ATOMS: atom_id res chain seq x y z
N MET A 1 -26.73 -36.97 37.98
CA MET A 1 -26.07 -35.65 37.92
C MET A 1 -25.00 -35.69 36.83
N HIS A 2 -25.27 -35.13 35.65
CA HIS A 2 -24.27 -35.00 34.58
C HIS A 2 -23.59 -33.63 34.71
N ARG A 3 -22.26 -33.64 34.86
CA ARG A 3 -21.43 -32.42 34.84
C ARG A 3 -21.10 -32.09 33.40
N THR A 4 -21.71 -31.05 32.87
CA THR A 4 -21.36 -30.48 31.57
C THR A 4 -20.11 -29.61 31.76
N LEU A 5 -18.97 -30.09 31.30
CA LEU A 5 -17.74 -29.30 31.17
C LEU A 5 -17.94 -28.31 30.02
N LEU A 6 -18.13 -27.04 30.36
CA LEU A 6 -18.10 -25.94 29.40
C LEU A 6 -16.63 -25.74 28.97
N ALA A 7 -16.27 -26.29 27.82
CA ALA A 7 -15.05 -25.92 27.13
C ALA A 7 -15.18 -24.46 26.70
N GLN A 8 -14.57 -23.55 27.44
CA GLN A 8 -14.39 -22.17 27.01
C GLN A 8 -13.37 -22.19 25.87
N GLY A 9 -13.89 -22.26 24.64
CA GLY A 9 -13.09 -22.07 23.43
C GLY A 9 -12.51 -20.67 23.45
N LEU A 10 -11.21 -20.59 23.72
CA LEU A 10 -10.43 -19.36 23.60
C LEU A 10 -10.34 -19.04 22.10
N VAL A 11 -11.27 -18.24 21.59
CA VAL A 11 -11.18 -17.70 20.23
C VAL A 11 -10.10 -16.64 20.26
N LEU A 12 -8.87 -17.03 19.91
CA LEU A 12 -7.78 -16.11 19.61
C LEU A 12 -8.16 -15.35 18.35
N SER A 13 -8.86 -14.24 18.53
CA SER A 13 -9.06 -13.20 17.53
C SER A 13 -7.68 -12.62 17.18
N LEU A 14 -6.97 -13.26 16.26
CA LEU A 14 -5.87 -12.64 15.53
C LEU A 14 -6.50 -11.52 14.70
N SER A 15 -6.51 -10.31 15.25
CA SER A 15 -6.85 -9.13 14.48
C SER A 15 -5.90 -9.10 13.28
N PRO A 16 -6.40 -9.16 12.03
CA PRO A 16 -5.54 -9.11 10.87
C PRO A 16 -4.72 -7.81 10.93
N PHE A 17 -3.41 -7.93 10.71
CA PHE A 17 -2.47 -6.82 10.68
C PHE A 17 -2.53 -6.11 9.31
N GLY A 18 -3.75 -5.75 8.89
CA GLY A 18 -4.06 -5.27 7.54
C GLY A 18 -5.50 -5.60 7.14
N CYS A 19 -5.84 -5.28 5.90
CA CYS A 19 -7.08 -5.71 5.26
C CYS A 19 -7.11 -7.24 5.21
N SER A 20 -8.18 -7.89 5.67
CA SER A 20 -8.34 -9.34 5.65
C SER A 20 -8.59 -9.86 4.25
N THR A 21 -8.28 -11.14 4.03
CA THR A 21 -8.34 -11.70 2.69
C THR A 21 -9.75 -11.94 2.18
N SER A 22 -9.97 -11.72 0.88
CA SER A 22 -11.25 -11.97 0.22
C SER A 22 -11.07 -12.89 -1.00
N PRO A 23 -12.07 -13.70 -1.38
CA PRO A 23 -12.10 -14.39 -2.66
C PRO A 23 -12.49 -13.46 -3.84
N ASP A 24 -12.89 -12.21 -3.57
CA ASP A 24 -13.25 -11.24 -4.60
C ASP A 24 -12.02 -10.70 -5.36
N THR A 25 -12.26 -10.02 -6.49
CA THR A 25 -11.19 -9.38 -7.27
C THR A 25 -10.56 -8.24 -6.47
N PRO A 26 -9.23 -8.21 -6.31
CA PRO A 26 -8.56 -7.10 -5.63
C PRO A 26 -8.79 -5.77 -6.35
N GLU A 27 -9.03 -4.73 -5.56
CA GLU A 27 -9.14 -3.36 -6.03
C GLU A 27 -8.25 -2.46 -5.20
N ALA A 28 -7.67 -1.47 -5.87
CA ALA A 28 -7.01 -0.36 -5.24
C ALA A 28 -7.52 0.94 -5.86
N TYR A 29 -7.50 2.00 -5.08
CA TYR A 29 -7.65 3.35 -5.58
C TYR A 29 -6.84 4.29 -4.72
N GLY A 30 -6.25 5.29 -5.36
CA GLY A 30 -5.46 6.24 -4.63
C GLY A 30 -4.64 7.15 -5.52
N LYS A 31 -3.88 7.97 -4.83
CA LYS A 31 -3.05 9.00 -5.42
C LYS A 31 -1.76 9.10 -4.62
N ALA A 32 -0.65 9.24 -5.33
CA ALA A 32 0.62 9.64 -4.79
C ALA A 32 1.15 10.85 -5.56
N VAL A 33 1.67 11.81 -4.81
CA VAL A 33 2.33 13.01 -5.33
C VAL A 33 3.76 13.00 -4.82
N VAL A 34 4.70 13.08 -5.76
CA VAL A 34 6.13 13.06 -5.45
C VAL A 34 6.80 14.24 -6.13
N THR A 35 7.82 14.79 -5.48
CA THR A 35 8.72 15.76 -6.09
C THR A 35 10.03 15.05 -6.42
N VAL A 36 10.45 15.05 -7.68
CA VAL A 36 11.75 14.53 -8.12
C VAL A 36 12.50 15.64 -8.83
N ASN A 37 13.70 15.97 -8.34
CA ASN A 37 14.52 17.07 -8.89
C ASN A 37 13.76 18.42 -9.00
N GLY A 38 12.83 18.68 -8.07
CA GLY A 38 12.00 19.89 -8.06
C GLY A 38 10.78 19.86 -8.99
N GLU A 39 10.55 18.77 -9.72
CA GLU A 39 9.35 18.55 -10.53
C GLU A 39 8.32 17.71 -9.78
N GLU A 40 7.07 18.16 -9.75
CA GLU A 40 5.95 17.42 -9.17
C GLU A 40 5.41 16.40 -10.17
N LEU A 41 5.35 15.14 -9.76
CA LEU A 41 4.85 14.01 -10.54
C LEU A 41 3.73 13.31 -9.78
N VAL A 42 2.75 12.81 -10.52
CA VAL A 42 1.52 12.24 -9.95
C VAL A 42 1.24 10.86 -10.52
N LEU A 43 0.97 9.92 -9.63
CA LEU A 43 0.33 8.64 -9.91
C LEU A 43 -1.09 8.72 -9.33
N ASP A 44 -2.11 8.63 -10.18
CA ASP A 44 -3.52 8.83 -9.81
C ASP A 44 -4.38 7.80 -10.55
N THR A 45 -5.10 6.96 -9.80
CA THR A 45 -5.98 5.93 -10.38
C THR A 45 -7.22 6.53 -11.08
N GLY A 46 -7.41 7.84 -10.99
CA GLY A 46 -8.46 8.63 -11.62
C GLY A 46 -9.40 9.27 -10.59
N ASP A 47 -10.00 10.40 -10.96
CA ASP A 47 -10.89 11.18 -10.07
C ASP A 47 -10.25 11.56 -8.74
N ASP A 48 -8.98 11.98 -8.78
CA ASP A 48 -8.19 12.35 -7.59
C ASP A 48 -8.02 11.17 -6.62
N GLY A 49 -7.67 10.01 -7.17
CA GLY A 49 -7.46 8.75 -6.45
C GLY A 49 -8.73 8.07 -5.94
N LYS A 50 -9.90 8.39 -6.50
CA LYS A 50 -11.20 7.82 -6.07
C LYS A 50 -11.74 6.78 -7.02
N ARG A 51 -11.19 6.68 -8.24
CA ARG A 51 -11.61 5.67 -9.21
C ARG A 51 -10.98 4.33 -8.85
N PRO A 52 -11.79 3.29 -8.58
CA PRO A 52 -11.29 1.94 -8.36
C PRO A 52 -10.68 1.40 -9.66
N VAL A 53 -9.48 0.83 -9.54
CA VAL A 53 -8.82 0.10 -10.62
C VAL A 53 -8.77 -1.37 -10.23
N PRO A 54 -9.50 -2.26 -10.93
CA PRO A 54 -9.43 -3.70 -10.67
C PRO A 54 -8.14 -4.28 -11.27
N ARG A 55 -7.68 -5.41 -10.74
CA ARG A 55 -6.49 -6.15 -11.21
C ARG A 55 -6.41 -6.42 -12.73
N LEU A 56 -7.53 -6.39 -13.45
CA LEU A 56 -7.61 -6.77 -14.87
C LEU A 56 -8.05 -5.60 -15.76
N ASP A 57 -7.75 -4.35 -15.36
CA ASP A 57 -7.89 -3.21 -16.26
C ASP A 57 -6.73 -3.20 -17.26
N ASP A 58 -7.01 -2.95 -18.55
CA ASP A 58 -5.97 -2.86 -19.59
C ASP A 58 -4.98 -1.69 -19.35
N SER A 59 -5.34 -0.75 -18.47
CA SER A 59 -4.54 0.43 -18.17
C SER A 59 -3.78 0.36 -16.85
N TRP A 60 -4.14 -0.57 -15.95
CA TRP A 60 -3.55 -0.68 -14.61
C TRP A 60 -3.23 -2.13 -14.26
N ASP A 61 -2.00 -2.36 -13.79
CA ASP A 61 -1.70 -3.56 -13.02
C ASP A 61 -1.86 -3.25 -11.53
N VAL A 62 -2.55 -4.12 -10.80
CA VAL A 62 -2.85 -3.96 -9.38
C VAL A 62 -2.63 -5.29 -8.67
N ASP A 63 -1.65 -5.32 -7.78
CA ASP A 63 -1.45 -6.41 -6.84
C ASP A 63 -1.70 -5.90 -5.41
N CYS A 64 -2.85 -6.25 -4.82
CA CYS A 64 -3.02 -6.14 -3.38
C CYS A 64 -2.99 -7.51 -2.71
N SER A 65 -1.91 -7.81 -2.00
CA SER A 65 -1.66 -9.12 -1.38
C SER A 65 -1.34 -9.00 0.12
N LEU A 66 -1.52 -10.10 0.85
CA LEU A 66 -0.96 -10.26 2.18
C LEU A 66 0.27 -11.18 2.14
N LEU A 67 1.46 -10.60 2.33
CA LEU A 67 2.73 -11.30 2.41
C LEU A 67 3.10 -11.50 3.88
N ASN A 68 3.16 -12.74 4.36
CA ASN A 68 3.43 -13.04 5.78
C ASN A 68 2.47 -12.33 6.76
N GLY A 69 1.24 -12.04 6.32
CA GLY A 69 0.25 -11.28 7.09
C GLY A 69 0.43 -9.75 7.04
N GLU A 70 1.36 -9.26 6.25
CA GLU A 70 1.60 -7.83 6.00
C GLU A 70 0.99 -7.42 4.66
N THR A 71 0.29 -6.29 4.64
CA THR A 71 -0.31 -5.79 3.39
C THR A 71 0.78 -5.28 2.43
N ASN A 72 0.70 -5.75 1.19
CA ASN A 72 1.47 -5.30 0.05
C ASN A 72 0.55 -4.67 -0.98
N LEU A 73 1.00 -3.59 -1.62
CA LEU A 73 0.34 -2.97 -2.76
C LEU A 73 1.36 -2.71 -3.85
N GLU A 74 1.12 -3.24 -5.04
CA GLU A 74 1.80 -2.86 -6.28
C GLU A 74 0.79 -2.19 -7.21
N LEU A 75 1.16 -1.05 -7.76
CA LEU A 75 0.38 -0.28 -8.73
C LEU A 75 1.26 0.08 -9.92
N VAL A 76 0.80 -0.26 -11.13
CA VAL A 76 1.49 0.07 -12.37
C VAL A 76 0.52 0.70 -13.37
N ASP A 77 0.74 1.97 -13.71
CA ASP A 77 0.03 2.66 -14.79
C ASP A 77 0.66 2.25 -16.14
N GLN A 78 0.05 1.26 -16.79
CA GLN A 78 0.53 0.73 -18.06
C GLN A 78 0.39 1.73 -19.21
N SER A 79 -0.54 2.68 -19.10
CA SER A 79 -0.80 3.70 -20.13
C SER A 79 0.38 4.66 -20.33
N LYS A 80 1.21 4.83 -19.28
CA LYS A 80 2.39 5.69 -19.30
C LYS A 80 3.61 5.06 -19.97
N GLY A 81 3.61 3.76 -20.26
CA GLY A 81 4.70 3.10 -20.99
C GLY A 81 6.08 3.31 -20.35
N ARG A 82 6.15 3.29 -19.02
CA ARG A 82 7.37 3.54 -18.20
C ARG A 82 7.91 4.98 -18.24
N MET A 83 7.09 5.98 -18.59
CA MET A 83 7.47 7.40 -18.52
C MET A 83 6.85 8.11 -17.32
N GLY A 84 7.59 9.06 -16.74
CA GLY A 84 7.21 9.80 -15.54
C GLY A 84 6.99 8.86 -14.34
N PHE A 85 6.14 9.25 -13.41
CA PHE A 85 5.77 8.40 -12.26
C PHE A 85 4.68 7.39 -12.67
N TYR A 86 5.06 6.13 -12.88
CA TYR A 86 4.15 5.07 -13.38
C TYR A 86 4.05 3.85 -12.48
N TYR A 87 5.00 3.63 -11.56
CA TYR A 87 5.05 2.44 -10.72
C TYR A 87 5.20 2.81 -9.26
N LEU A 88 4.44 2.14 -8.40
CA LEU A 88 4.52 2.23 -6.95
C LEU A 88 4.37 0.85 -6.31
N ASP A 89 5.24 0.54 -5.36
CA ASP A 89 5.17 -0.64 -4.50
C ASP A 89 5.25 -0.21 -3.04
N LEU A 90 4.31 -0.69 -2.23
CA LEU A 90 4.14 -0.39 -0.82
C LEU A 90 4.12 -1.68 -0.03
N HIS A 91 5.07 -1.81 0.89
CA HIS A 91 5.19 -2.97 1.75
C HIS A 91 5.09 -2.57 3.22
N LEU A 92 3.99 -2.98 3.89
CA LEU A 92 3.79 -2.70 5.31
C LEU A 92 4.83 -3.44 6.16
N LEU A 93 5.49 -2.75 7.08
CA LEU A 93 6.37 -3.38 8.06
C LEU A 93 5.64 -3.58 9.39
N SER A 94 4.97 -4.72 9.56
CA SER A 94 4.16 -5.03 10.77
C SER A 94 5.00 -5.03 12.04
N SER A 95 6.27 -5.46 11.97
CA SER A 95 7.23 -5.39 13.09
C SER A 95 7.54 -3.96 13.57
N LYS A 96 7.17 -2.95 12.77
CA LYS A 96 7.35 -1.52 13.08
C LYS A 96 6.03 -0.80 13.32
N ARG A 97 4.90 -1.51 13.44
CA ARG A 97 3.62 -0.90 13.80
C ARG A 97 3.73 -0.32 15.21
N LYS A 98 3.52 0.98 15.33
CA LYS A 98 3.39 1.63 16.64
C LYS A 98 1.94 1.42 17.11
N ALA A 99 1.69 1.43 18.41
CA ALA A 99 0.34 1.22 18.94
C ALA A 99 -0.70 2.15 18.25
N GLY A 100 -1.86 1.59 17.88
CA GLY A 100 -2.89 2.30 17.12
C GLY A 100 -2.75 2.16 15.60
N ASP A 101 -3.11 3.22 14.88
CA ASP A 101 -3.13 3.24 13.41
C ASP A 101 -1.76 3.56 12.79
N ALA A 102 -0.76 3.92 13.59
CA ALA A 102 0.56 4.32 13.09
C ALA A 102 1.35 3.12 12.53
N ALA A 103 1.86 3.28 11.32
CA ALA A 103 2.61 2.28 10.57
C ALA A 103 3.89 2.87 9.98
N VAL A 104 4.80 1.98 9.59
CA VAL A 104 5.94 2.29 8.72
C VAL A 104 5.84 1.38 7.51
N VAL A 105 5.90 1.97 6.33
CA VAL A 105 5.75 1.27 5.06
C VAL A 105 7.01 1.51 4.24
N ASN A 106 7.60 0.43 3.73
CA ASN A 106 8.62 0.58 2.71
C ASN A 106 7.93 0.95 1.40
N MET A 107 8.33 2.07 0.83
CA MET A 107 7.88 2.54 -0.47
C MET A 107 9.00 2.34 -1.48
N ARG A 108 8.64 1.84 -2.66
CA ARG A 108 9.47 1.81 -3.86
C ARG A 108 8.68 2.43 -5.00
N MET A 109 9.33 3.21 -5.84
CA MET A 109 8.68 3.79 -7.02
C MET A 109 9.65 3.88 -8.18
N TYR A 110 9.12 3.75 -9.41
CA TYR A 110 9.85 4.17 -10.59
C TYR A 110 9.35 5.51 -11.09
N VAL A 111 10.31 6.37 -11.40
CA VAL A 111 10.13 7.53 -12.25
C VAL A 111 11.04 7.34 -13.45
N ASP A 112 10.45 7.20 -14.64
CA ASP A 112 11.17 6.78 -15.85
C ASP A 112 11.96 5.46 -15.61
N ASP A 113 13.29 5.51 -15.69
CA ASP A 113 14.16 4.36 -15.42
C ASP A 113 14.78 4.37 -14.00
N ASP A 114 14.54 5.42 -13.22
CA ASP A 114 15.11 5.59 -11.89
C ASP A 114 14.24 4.94 -10.80
N LEU A 115 14.86 4.08 -9.99
CA LEU A 115 14.23 3.41 -8.85
C LEU A 115 14.53 4.16 -7.54
N PHE A 116 13.47 4.67 -6.90
CA PHE A 116 13.56 5.32 -5.60
C PHE A 116 12.96 4.44 -4.50
N SER A 117 13.50 4.54 -3.27
CA SER A 117 12.93 3.86 -2.11
C SER A 117 13.09 4.62 -0.79
N GLY A 118 12.18 4.36 0.15
CA GLY A 118 12.28 4.89 1.50
C GLY A 118 11.38 4.15 2.49
N SER A 119 11.62 4.36 3.78
CA SER A 119 10.72 3.91 4.85
C SER A 119 9.85 5.09 5.29
N CYS A 120 8.61 5.12 4.86
CA CYS A 120 7.72 6.24 5.04
C CYS A 120 6.75 6.03 6.21
N PRO A 121 6.55 7.03 7.08
CA PRO A 121 5.49 7.00 8.08
C PRO A 121 4.12 6.97 7.39
N ALA A 122 3.24 6.10 7.88
CA ALA A 122 1.88 5.99 7.39
C ALA A 122 0.89 5.84 8.54
N THR A 123 -0.37 6.14 8.25
CA THR A 123 -1.52 5.76 9.05
C THR A 123 -2.26 4.66 8.29
N LEU A 124 -2.43 3.51 8.93
CA LEU A 124 -3.20 2.37 8.43
C LEU A 124 -4.46 2.19 9.27
N ARG A 125 -5.61 2.36 8.62
CA ARG A 125 -6.93 2.14 9.22
C ARG A 125 -7.58 0.92 8.61
N THR A 126 -8.14 0.08 9.46
CA THR A 126 -8.90 -1.11 9.07
C THR A 126 -10.24 -1.06 9.77
N SER A 127 -11.34 -1.15 9.02
CA SER A 127 -12.67 -1.14 9.60
C SER A 127 -13.01 -2.50 10.22
N ARG A 128 -13.57 -2.51 11.44
CA ARG A 128 -14.12 -3.75 12.02
C ARG A 128 -15.37 -4.23 11.29
N GLN A 129 -16.07 -3.34 10.59
CA GLN A 129 -17.31 -3.66 9.85
C GLN A 129 -17.01 -4.10 8.41
N ALA A 130 -15.89 -3.65 7.86
CA ALA A 130 -15.40 -4.01 6.53
C ALA A 130 -13.94 -4.50 6.67
N PRO A 131 -13.71 -5.71 7.21
CA PRO A 131 -12.37 -6.17 7.54
C PRO A 131 -11.50 -6.36 6.29
N HIS A 132 -12.10 -6.52 5.12
CA HIS A 132 -11.44 -6.65 3.82
C HIS A 132 -11.05 -5.30 3.18
N GLU A 133 -11.23 -4.20 3.92
CA GLU A 133 -10.93 -2.84 3.47
C GLU A 133 -9.88 -2.21 4.39
N CYS A 134 -8.98 -1.44 3.79
CA CYS A 134 -7.95 -0.73 4.51
C CYS A 134 -7.60 0.59 3.82
N ASP A 135 -7.36 1.60 4.63
CA ASP A 135 -6.91 2.91 4.17
C ASP A 135 -5.49 3.14 4.63
N PHE A 136 -4.63 3.54 3.70
CA PHE A 136 -3.30 4.06 3.92
C PHE A 136 -3.30 5.56 3.70
N SER A 137 -2.68 6.29 4.61
CA SER A 137 -2.39 7.71 4.43
C SER A 137 -0.96 7.99 4.84
N PHE A 138 -0.20 8.61 3.96
CA PHE A 138 1.21 8.90 4.14
C PHE A 138 1.38 10.40 4.35
N SER A 139 2.25 10.75 5.30
CA SER A 139 2.83 12.09 5.34
C SER A 139 4.04 12.15 4.39
N ASP A 140 4.65 13.33 4.31
CA ASP A 140 5.87 13.49 3.55
C ASP A 140 7.00 12.56 4.06
N CYS A 141 7.83 12.09 3.14
CA CYS A 141 9.02 11.31 3.44
C CYS A 141 10.07 11.45 2.34
N ASP A 142 11.35 11.35 2.71
CA ASP A 142 12.45 11.35 1.75
C ASP A 142 12.62 9.96 1.13
N LEU A 143 12.90 9.96 -0.18
CA LEU A 143 13.16 8.76 -0.98
C LEU A 143 14.57 8.82 -1.55
N ASN A 144 15.24 7.67 -1.58
CA ASN A 144 16.63 7.55 -2.02
C ASN A 144 16.69 6.75 -3.33
N LEU A 145 17.46 7.25 -4.28
CA LEU A 145 17.77 6.55 -5.53
C LEU A 145 18.64 5.31 -5.25
N ILE A 146 18.25 4.14 -5.75
CA ILE A 146 18.90 2.86 -5.41
C ILE A 146 20.19 2.58 -6.21
N GLU A 147 20.47 3.28 -7.33
CA GLU A 147 21.60 2.91 -8.21
C GLU A 147 22.53 4.06 -8.69
N SER A 148 22.42 5.28 -8.18
CA SER A 148 23.30 6.38 -8.64
C SER A 148 24.64 6.40 -7.92
N ALA A 149 25.70 6.15 -8.67
CA ALA A 149 27.09 6.27 -8.23
C ALA A 149 27.61 7.73 -8.22
N GLN A 150 26.81 8.73 -8.63
CA GLN A 150 27.38 10.08 -8.85
C GLN A 150 26.52 11.31 -8.54
N ASP A 151 25.20 11.24 -8.41
CA ASP A 151 24.40 12.41 -8.01
C ASP A 151 23.20 11.99 -7.18
N VAL A 152 23.02 12.63 -6.01
CA VAL A 152 21.83 12.43 -5.18
C VAL A 152 20.69 13.17 -5.85
N ILE A 153 19.88 12.46 -6.64
CA ILE A 153 18.62 13.01 -7.15
C ILE A 153 17.68 13.12 -5.95
N PRO A 154 17.29 14.34 -5.52
CA PRO A 154 16.37 14.49 -4.40
C PRO A 154 14.99 14.03 -4.86
N ALA A 155 14.44 13.03 -4.18
CA ALA A 155 13.08 12.58 -4.35
C ALA A 155 12.36 12.63 -3.01
N ARG A 156 11.14 13.17 -3.01
CA ARG A 156 10.32 13.31 -1.81
C ARG A 156 8.90 12.91 -2.14
N LEU A 157 8.32 12.07 -1.29
CA LEU A 157 6.87 11.92 -1.24
C LEU A 157 6.29 13.16 -0.57
N GLU A 158 5.38 13.87 -1.23
CA GLU A 158 4.68 15.00 -0.63
C GLU A 158 3.43 14.50 0.12
N LEU A 159 2.67 13.62 -0.54
CA LEU A 159 1.51 12.94 0.04
C LEU A 159 1.20 11.67 -0.73
N ALA A 160 0.59 10.71 -0.04
CA ALA A 160 -0.10 9.61 -0.68
C ALA A 160 -1.28 9.12 0.14
N SER A 161 -2.32 8.64 -0.54
CA SER A 161 -3.46 7.98 0.07
C SER A 161 -3.96 6.86 -0.81
N PHE A 162 -4.18 5.70 -0.22
CA PHE A 162 -4.69 4.53 -0.91
C PHE A 162 -5.77 3.86 -0.08
N HIS A 163 -6.82 3.42 -0.75
CA HIS A 163 -7.77 2.48 -0.19
C HIS A 163 -7.64 1.18 -0.96
N LEU A 164 -7.53 0.08 -0.23
CA LEU A 164 -7.45 -1.25 -0.79
C LEU A 164 -8.65 -2.05 -0.37
N LYS A 165 -9.14 -2.85 -1.31
CA LYS A 165 -10.29 -3.71 -1.15
C LYS A 165 -9.96 -5.12 -1.60
N TRP A 166 -10.45 -6.08 -0.84
CA TRP A 166 -10.46 -7.49 -1.26
C TRP A 166 -9.07 -8.06 -1.59
N CYS A 167 -8.04 -7.62 -0.87
CA CYS A 167 -6.68 -8.13 -1.03
C CYS A 167 -6.62 -9.66 -0.83
N PHE A 168 -5.78 -10.36 -1.58
CA PHE A 168 -5.75 -11.83 -1.57
C PHE A 168 -4.71 -12.40 -0.60
N VAL A 169 -4.89 -13.68 -0.20
CA VAL A 169 -3.81 -14.44 0.47
C VAL A 169 -2.84 -14.87 -0.62
N GLN A 170 -1.56 -14.53 -0.49
CA GLN A 170 -0.51 -15.14 -1.31
C GLN A 170 0.08 -16.37 -0.62
#